data_AF-A0A944H411-F1
#
_entry.id   AF-A0A944H411-F1
#
_cell.length_a   1.000
_cell.length_b   1.000
_cell.length_c   1.000
_cell.angle_alpha   90.00
_cell.angle_beta   90.00
_cell.angle_gamma   90.00
#
_symmetry.space_group_name_H-M   'P 1'
#
loop_
_entity.id
_entity.type
_entity.pdbx_description
1 polymer ?
#
loop_
_entity_poly.entity_id
_entity_poly.type
_entity_poly.pdbx_seq_one_letter_code
_entity_poly.pdbx_strand_id
1 'polypeptide(L)'
;MGNAKIVFDIETQKTFDEVGGIDHRDELGVSYVGVYSYSQDKLFGFFEDQIEALEKIIMAEKPTLIGFNSIHFDVPVMQPYFKHFDLQQLPHLDLLKEVEKILGHRLKLDSIAQSTLYTKKSGMGLDAIRWYRSGELEKLARYCLDDVEITRDVYEYGLNHGVIYYSNAGQKTAVKASWSTGETVQEKVERALKDHKTLKIVYIQGDESTGDRSTELYTINILERSGMNLNVYIEEKSEPMQISIDRIFKVHETDNKFAHQGALF
;
A
#
# COMPACT_ATOMS: atom_id res chain seq x y z
N MET A 1 22.25 -9.57 4.05
CA MET A 1 21.94 -8.82 2.82
C MET A 1 20.63 -8.12 3.09
N GLY A 2 20.60 -6.79 3.01
CA GLY A 2 19.46 -5.99 3.46
C GLY A 2 18.21 -6.29 2.63
N ASN A 3 17.06 -6.44 3.29
CA ASN A 3 15.77 -6.69 2.66
C ASN A 3 15.23 -5.42 1.97
N ALA A 4 15.98 -4.88 1.01
CA ALA A 4 15.53 -3.78 0.16
C ALA A 4 14.21 -4.17 -0.50
N LYS A 5 13.29 -3.20 -0.58
CA LYS A 5 11.95 -3.39 -1.15
C LYS A 5 11.65 -2.22 -2.07
N ILE A 6 11.09 -2.54 -3.22
CA ILE A 6 10.56 -1.58 -4.15
C ILE A 6 9.08 -1.93 -4.37
N VAL A 7 8.22 -0.94 -4.18
CA VAL A 7 6.83 -1.00 -4.66
C VAL A 7 6.79 -0.30 -6.01
N PHE A 8 6.15 -0.91 -7.00
CA PHE A 8 6.11 -0.34 -8.35
C PHE A 8 4.79 -0.66 -9.06
N ASP A 9 4.55 0.12 -10.10
CA ASP A 9 3.46 0.01 -11.07
C ASP A 9 3.96 0.61 -12.38
N ILE A 10 3.35 0.24 -13.51
CA ILE A 10 3.71 0.76 -14.83
C ILE A 10 2.51 1.26 -15.61
N GLU A 11 2.80 2.16 -16.54
CA GLU A 11 1.88 2.53 -17.60
C GLU A 11 2.44 2.12 -18.97
N THR A 12 1.54 1.80 -19.89
CA THR A 12 1.92 1.32 -21.22
C THR A 12 1.74 2.38 -22.31
N GLN A 13 2.38 2.16 -23.46
CA GLN A 13 2.25 3.04 -24.63
C GLN A 13 1.10 2.64 -25.54
N LYS A 14 0.80 1.35 -25.58
CA LYS A 14 -0.17 0.71 -26.48
C LYS A 14 -1.24 -0.04 -25.68
N THR A 15 -2.38 -0.28 -26.32
CA THR A 15 -3.40 -1.21 -25.83
C THR A 15 -3.10 -2.63 -26.28
N PHE A 16 -3.80 -3.61 -25.69
CA PHE A 16 -3.75 -4.99 -26.16
C PHE A 16 -4.19 -5.17 -27.61
N ASP A 17 -5.18 -4.38 -28.06
CA ASP A 17 -5.68 -4.47 -29.44
C ASP A 17 -4.60 -4.10 -30.46
N GLU A 18 -3.69 -3.19 -30.10
CA GLU A 18 -2.60 -2.73 -30.98
C GLU A 18 -1.45 -3.73 -31.10
N VAL A 19 -1.26 -4.60 -30.09
CA VAL A 19 -0.21 -5.61 -30.06
C VAL A 19 -0.72 -7.01 -30.42
N GLY A 20 -1.99 -7.13 -30.83
CA GLY A 20 -2.56 -8.43 -31.23
C GLY A 20 -3.05 -9.30 -30.08
N GLY A 21 -3.25 -8.73 -28.90
CA GLY A 21 -3.91 -9.37 -27.77
C GLY A 21 -3.02 -9.58 -26.54
N ILE A 22 -3.58 -10.28 -25.55
CA ILE A 22 -2.99 -10.38 -24.22
C ILE A 22 -1.67 -11.16 -24.18
N ASP A 23 -1.39 -12.00 -25.17
CA ASP A 23 -0.19 -12.81 -25.20
C ASP A 23 1.07 -12.01 -25.60
N HIS A 24 0.90 -10.78 -26.11
CA HIS A 24 1.96 -9.87 -26.57
C HIS A 24 2.24 -8.73 -25.57
N ARG A 25 2.22 -9.02 -24.26
CA ARG A 25 2.43 -8.02 -23.19
C ARG A 25 3.76 -7.28 -23.34
N ASP A 26 4.81 -7.99 -23.72
CA ASP A 26 6.15 -7.47 -23.94
C ASP A 26 6.22 -6.44 -25.09
N GLU A 27 5.20 -6.39 -25.97
CA GLU A 27 5.13 -5.45 -27.09
C GLU A 27 4.38 -4.15 -26.76
N LEU A 28 3.75 -4.07 -25.58
CA LEU A 28 2.94 -2.92 -25.17
C LEU A 28 3.76 -1.62 -25.02
N GLY A 29 5.05 -1.77 -24.71
CA GLY A 29 5.96 -0.67 -24.41
C GLY A 29 5.62 0.03 -23.09
N VAL A 30 6.65 0.50 -22.39
CA VAL A 30 6.48 1.24 -21.13
C VAL A 30 6.44 2.73 -21.41
N SER A 31 5.39 3.43 -20.97
CA SER A 31 5.32 4.89 -21.03
C SER A 31 5.88 5.52 -19.75
N TYR A 32 5.64 4.90 -18.59
CA TYR A 32 6.15 5.35 -17.30
C TYR A 32 6.27 4.18 -16.31
N VAL A 33 7.24 4.25 -15.40
CA VAL A 33 7.37 3.35 -14.24
C VAL A 33 7.37 4.18 -12.97
N GLY A 34 6.40 3.96 -12.10
CA GLY A 34 6.38 4.52 -10.75
C GLY A 34 7.11 3.60 -9.76
N VAL A 35 7.81 4.17 -8.79
CA VAL A 35 8.62 3.45 -7.80
C VAL A 35 8.53 4.12 -6.44
N TYR A 36 8.24 3.34 -5.41
CA TYR A 36 8.56 3.69 -4.02
C TYR A 36 9.70 2.79 -3.53
N SER A 37 10.83 3.39 -3.18
CA SER A 37 11.98 2.69 -2.61
C SER A 37 11.97 2.82 -1.09
N TYR A 38 11.88 1.68 -0.39
CA TYR A 38 12.03 1.64 1.07
C TYR A 38 13.45 2.00 1.52
N SER A 39 14.46 1.73 0.69
CA SER A 39 15.86 2.06 1.00
C SER A 39 16.08 3.57 1.03
N GLN A 40 15.36 4.31 0.18
CA GLN A 40 15.49 5.76 0.04
C GLN A 40 14.35 6.55 0.71
N ASP A 41 13.33 5.85 1.21
CA ASP A 41 12.06 6.42 1.69
C ASP A 41 11.49 7.47 0.72
N LYS A 42 11.44 7.10 -0.57
CA LYS A 42 11.12 8.06 -1.64
C LYS A 42 10.23 7.44 -2.72
N LEU A 43 9.24 8.22 -3.13
CA LEU A 43 8.39 8.01 -4.30
C LEU A 43 8.95 8.79 -5.50
N PHE A 44 9.22 8.12 -6.61
CA PHE A 44 9.77 8.68 -7.85
C PHE A 44 9.45 7.77 -9.03
N GLY A 45 9.81 8.16 -10.26
CA GLY A 45 9.56 7.31 -11.42
C GLY A 45 10.44 7.65 -12.62
N PHE A 46 10.25 6.89 -13.69
CA PHE A 46 11.08 6.88 -14.88
C PHE A 46 10.21 6.86 -16.13
N PHE A 47 10.50 7.75 -17.07
CA PHE A 47 10.01 7.60 -18.44
C PHE A 47 10.84 6.53 -19.18
N GLU A 48 10.35 6.11 -20.35
CA GLU A 48 10.96 5.03 -21.15
C GLU A 48 12.48 5.19 -21.35
N ASP A 49 12.93 6.38 -21.69
CA ASP A 49 14.34 6.71 -21.95
C ASP A 49 15.22 6.68 -20.69
N GLN A 50 14.61 6.57 -19.51
CA GLN A 50 15.27 6.55 -18.21
C GLN A 50 15.27 5.17 -17.55
N ILE A 51 14.66 4.13 -18.16
CA ILE A 51 14.56 2.79 -17.55
C ILE A 51 15.94 2.15 -17.31
N GLU A 52 16.97 2.49 -18.08
CA GLU A 52 18.34 2.03 -17.81
C GLU A 52 18.84 2.45 -16.41
N ALA A 53 18.40 3.61 -15.91
CA ALA A 53 18.71 4.04 -14.55
C ALA A 53 18.00 3.18 -13.49
N LEU A 54 16.76 2.77 -13.76
CA LEU A 54 16.03 1.84 -12.90
C LEU A 54 16.70 0.46 -12.87
N GLU A 55 17.18 -0.05 -14.02
CA GLU A 55 17.94 -1.30 -14.08
C GLU A 55 19.16 -1.26 -13.15
N LYS A 56 19.93 -0.16 -13.20
CA LYS A 56 21.10 0.02 -12.32
C LYS A 56 20.73 0.01 -10.84
N ILE A 57 19.63 0.66 -10.46
CA ILE A 57 19.12 0.66 -9.08
C ILE A 57 18.74 -0.76 -8.65
N ILE A 58 17.94 -1.46 -9.46
CA ILE A 58 17.48 -2.82 -9.15
C ILE A 58 18.65 -3.81 -9.05
N MET A 59 19.63 -3.73 -9.95
CA MET A 59 20.82 -4.58 -9.90
C MET A 59 21.67 -4.33 -8.65
N ALA A 60 21.80 -3.07 -8.23
CA ALA A 60 22.58 -2.69 -7.06
C ALA A 60 21.90 -3.10 -5.75
N GLU A 61 20.59 -2.85 -5.62
CA GLU A 61 19.83 -3.10 -4.40
C GLU A 61 19.35 -4.56 -4.27
N LYS A 62 19.15 -5.26 -5.40
CA LYS A 62 18.51 -6.59 -5.48
C LYS A 62 17.24 -6.68 -4.61
N PRO A 63 16.27 -5.78 -4.82
CA PRO A 63 15.12 -5.64 -3.92
C PRO A 63 14.13 -6.79 -4.09
N THR A 64 13.29 -6.99 -3.08
CA THR A 64 11.98 -7.62 -3.30
C THR A 64 11.09 -6.64 -4.06
N LEU A 65 10.57 -7.08 -5.20
CA LEU A 65 9.63 -6.30 -6.01
C LEU A 65 8.20 -6.56 -5.53
N ILE A 66 7.49 -5.48 -5.23
CA ILE A 66 6.12 -5.51 -4.69
C ILE A 66 5.23 -4.77 -5.68
N GLY A 67 4.13 -5.40 -6.11
CA GLY A 67 3.18 -4.77 -7.02
C GLY A 67 1.80 -5.40 -6.94
N PHE A 68 0.89 -4.96 -7.80
CA PHE A 68 -0.47 -5.46 -7.87
C PHE A 68 -0.76 -6.03 -9.27
N ASN A 69 -0.88 -7.35 -9.40
CA ASN A 69 -0.87 -8.05 -10.70
C ASN A 69 0.48 -8.00 -11.45
N SER A 70 1.56 -7.60 -10.77
CA SER A 70 2.81 -7.26 -11.41
C SER A 70 3.57 -8.44 -12.00
N ILE A 71 3.48 -9.63 -11.40
CA ILE A 71 4.17 -10.82 -11.94
C ILE A 71 3.59 -11.21 -13.31
N HIS A 72 2.28 -11.02 -13.50
CA HIS A 72 1.57 -11.43 -14.71
C HIS A 72 1.44 -10.33 -15.76
N PHE A 73 1.67 -9.07 -15.39
CA PHE A 73 1.50 -7.94 -16.29
C PHE A 73 2.77 -7.09 -16.36
N ASP A 74 3.06 -6.34 -15.30
CA ASP A 74 4.11 -5.32 -15.28
C ASP A 74 5.50 -5.89 -15.59
N VAL A 75 5.86 -7.00 -14.95
CA VAL A 75 7.19 -7.64 -15.11
C VAL A 75 7.42 -8.08 -16.55
N PRO A 76 6.51 -8.83 -17.22
CA PRO A 76 6.62 -9.13 -18.65
C PRO A 76 6.76 -7.89 -19.55
N VAL A 77 6.01 -6.82 -19.27
CA VAL A 77 6.05 -5.58 -20.07
C VAL A 77 7.38 -4.83 -19.89
N MET A 78 7.93 -4.83 -18.67
CA MET A 78 9.21 -4.19 -18.37
C MET A 78 10.41 -5.00 -18.87
N GLN A 79 10.32 -6.33 -18.89
CA GLN A 79 11.46 -7.22 -19.16
C GLN A 79 12.29 -6.86 -20.42
N PRO A 80 11.71 -6.43 -21.56
CA PRO A 80 12.48 -6.01 -22.74
C PRO A 80 13.46 -4.86 -22.49
N TYR A 81 13.21 -4.03 -21.48
CA TYR A 81 14.08 -2.90 -21.11
C TYR A 81 15.25 -3.31 -20.19
N PHE A 82 15.19 -4.50 -19.57
CA PHE A 82 16.20 -5.01 -18.65
C PHE A 82 17.11 -5.99 -19.38
N LYS A 83 18.26 -5.48 -19.87
CA LYS A 83 19.19 -6.21 -20.75
C LYS A 83 20.21 -7.05 -19.98
N HIS A 84 20.54 -6.63 -18.76
CA HIS A 84 21.61 -7.21 -17.96
C HIS A 84 21.09 -8.15 -16.87
N PHE A 85 19.77 -8.18 -16.68
CA PHE A 85 19.15 -8.90 -15.59
C PHE A 85 17.72 -9.35 -15.93
N ASP A 86 17.38 -10.58 -15.55
CA ASP A 86 16.03 -11.12 -15.66
C ASP A 86 15.24 -10.78 -14.39
N LEU A 87 14.23 -9.92 -14.53
CA LEU A 87 13.40 -9.44 -13.42
C LEU A 87 12.75 -10.60 -12.65
N GLN A 88 12.47 -11.74 -13.31
CA GLN A 88 11.86 -12.89 -12.66
C GLN A 88 12.78 -13.56 -11.62
N GLN A 89 14.08 -13.28 -11.65
CA GLN A 89 15.03 -13.82 -10.68
C GLN A 89 15.02 -13.08 -9.33
N LEU A 90 14.37 -11.92 -9.23
CA LEU A 90 14.19 -11.23 -7.96
C LEU A 90 13.09 -11.89 -7.13
N PRO A 91 13.10 -11.71 -5.80
CA PRO A 91 11.93 -12.01 -4.99
C PRO A 91 10.76 -11.10 -5.40
N HIS A 92 9.58 -11.68 -5.58
CA HIS A 92 8.35 -10.93 -5.90
C HIS A 92 7.29 -11.14 -4.82
N LEU A 93 6.56 -10.07 -4.51
CA LEU A 93 5.30 -10.10 -3.77
C LEU A 93 4.22 -9.42 -4.62
N ASP A 94 3.38 -10.22 -5.25
CA ASP A 94 2.21 -9.74 -6.00
C ASP A 94 0.98 -9.81 -5.09
N LEU A 95 0.48 -8.64 -4.68
CA LEU A 95 -0.62 -8.56 -3.70
C LEU A 95 -1.90 -9.19 -4.23
N LEU A 96 -2.20 -9.05 -5.53
CA LEU A 96 -3.38 -9.66 -6.13
C LEU A 96 -3.25 -11.17 -6.14
N LYS A 97 -2.07 -11.70 -6.48
CA LYS A 97 -1.82 -13.15 -6.47
C LYS A 97 -2.02 -13.75 -5.07
N GLU A 98 -1.57 -13.07 -4.02
CA GLU A 98 -1.78 -13.52 -2.64
C GLU A 98 -3.26 -13.53 -2.25
N VAL A 99 -4.03 -12.51 -2.67
CA VAL A 99 -5.48 -12.46 -2.46
C VAL A 99 -6.21 -13.55 -3.24
N GLU A 100 -5.87 -13.75 -4.51
CA GLU A 100 -6.50 -14.75 -5.38
C GLU A 100 -6.29 -16.17 -4.86
N LYS A 101 -5.11 -16.49 -4.30
CA LYS A 101 -4.85 -17.78 -3.65
C LYS A 101 -5.84 -18.10 -2.53
N ILE A 102 -6.35 -17.09 -1.84
CA ILE A 102 -7.26 -17.26 -0.70
C ILE A 102 -8.72 -17.25 -1.18
N LEU A 103 -9.08 -16.32 -2.06
CA LEU A 103 -10.46 -16.09 -2.46
C LEU A 103 -10.91 -16.91 -3.68
N GLY A 104 -9.97 -17.47 -4.44
CA GLY A 104 -10.23 -18.19 -5.69
C GLY A 104 -10.69 -17.30 -6.86
N HIS A 105 -10.66 -15.97 -6.69
CA HIS A 105 -10.98 -15.00 -7.72
C HIS A 105 -10.19 -13.71 -7.50
N ARG A 106 -10.10 -12.90 -8.56
CA ARG A 106 -9.34 -11.64 -8.56
C ARG A 106 -10.17 -10.48 -8.03
N LEU A 107 -9.52 -9.58 -7.29
CA LEU A 107 -10.09 -8.30 -6.86
C LEU A 107 -9.46 -7.14 -7.63
N LYS A 108 -10.17 -6.01 -7.68
CA LYS A 108 -9.61 -4.74 -8.16
C LYS A 108 -8.85 -4.07 -7.02
N LEU A 109 -7.71 -3.44 -7.32
CA LEU A 109 -6.95 -2.63 -6.36
C LEU A 109 -7.85 -1.59 -5.69
N ASP A 110 -8.67 -0.88 -6.48
CA ASP A 110 -9.60 0.13 -5.99
C ASP A 110 -10.57 -0.41 -4.93
N SER A 111 -11.06 -1.65 -5.08
CA SER A 111 -11.94 -2.27 -4.09
C SER A 111 -11.22 -2.56 -2.76
N ILE A 112 -9.94 -2.93 -2.82
CA ILE A 112 -9.13 -3.17 -1.63
C ILE A 112 -8.76 -1.84 -0.98
N ALA A 113 -8.32 -0.87 -1.77
CA ALA A 113 -7.94 0.47 -1.33
C ALA A 113 -9.10 1.18 -0.63
N GLN A 114 -10.30 1.10 -1.20
CA GLN A 114 -11.49 1.72 -0.62
C GLN A 114 -11.83 1.10 0.74
N SER A 115 -11.96 -0.23 0.82
CA SER A 115 -12.38 -0.88 2.06
C SER A 115 -11.27 -0.98 3.12
N THR A 116 -10.00 -0.96 2.73
CA THR A 116 -8.85 -1.03 3.66
C THR A 116 -8.40 0.34 4.13
N LEU A 117 -8.28 1.28 3.20
CA LEU A 117 -7.60 2.55 3.41
C LEU A 117 -8.53 3.76 3.31
N TYR A 118 -9.80 3.59 2.93
CA TYR A 118 -10.74 4.70 2.70
C TYR A 118 -10.29 5.64 1.58
N THR A 119 -9.57 5.10 0.57
CA THR A 119 -9.10 5.85 -0.59
C THR A 119 -9.49 5.19 -1.90
N LYS A 120 -9.52 5.96 -2.99
CA LYS A 120 -9.89 5.49 -4.33
C LYS A 120 -8.82 5.85 -5.34
N LYS A 121 -8.78 5.12 -6.47
CA LYS A 121 -7.95 5.49 -7.61
C LYS A 121 -8.42 6.83 -8.22
N SER A 122 -7.46 7.63 -8.69
CA SER A 122 -7.70 8.94 -9.30
C SER A 122 -8.19 8.87 -10.76
N GLY A 123 -8.22 7.69 -11.40
CA GLY A 123 -8.60 7.51 -12.80
C GLY A 123 -8.60 6.06 -13.29
N MET A 124 -8.84 5.86 -14.60
CA MET A 124 -8.84 4.55 -15.25
C MET A 124 -7.62 4.35 -16.15
N GLY A 125 -7.15 3.10 -16.32
CA GLY A 125 -5.94 2.83 -17.11
C GLY A 125 -6.00 3.27 -18.59
N LEU A 126 -7.19 3.38 -19.20
CA LEU A 126 -7.32 3.93 -20.56
C LEU A 126 -7.00 5.42 -20.65
N ASP A 127 -7.10 6.14 -19.53
CA ASP A 127 -6.72 7.56 -19.46
C ASP A 127 -5.20 7.72 -19.58
N ALA A 128 -4.41 6.77 -19.05
CA ALA A 128 -2.94 6.81 -19.09
C ALA A 128 -2.40 6.75 -20.52
N ILE A 129 -2.89 5.80 -21.34
CA ILE A 129 -2.51 5.70 -22.76
C ILE A 129 -2.91 6.97 -23.52
N ARG A 130 -4.07 7.56 -23.22
CA ARG A 130 -4.49 8.84 -23.81
C ARG A 130 -3.52 9.96 -23.45
N TRP A 131 -3.16 10.10 -22.18
CA TRP A 131 -2.22 11.13 -21.70
C TRP A 131 -0.83 10.98 -22.29
N TYR A 132 -0.35 9.74 -22.45
CA TYR A 132 0.90 9.46 -23.15
C TYR A 132 0.85 9.99 -24.59
N ARG A 133 -0.21 9.68 -25.34
CA ARG A 133 -0.39 10.11 -26.73
C ARG A 133 -0.58 11.63 -26.90
N SER A 134 -1.23 12.28 -25.94
CA SER A 134 -1.45 13.72 -25.96
C SER A 134 -0.26 14.53 -25.42
N GLY A 135 0.79 13.86 -24.92
CA GLY A 135 1.94 14.52 -24.30
C GLY A 135 1.66 15.09 -22.90
N GLU A 136 0.57 14.67 -22.26
CA GLU A 136 0.19 15.07 -20.89
C GLU A 136 0.98 14.26 -19.84
N LEU A 137 2.32 14.28 -19.96
CA LEU A 137 3.23 13.41 -19.22
C LEU A 137 3.20 13.59 -17.70
N GLU A 138 2.90 14.80 -17.22
CA GLU A 138 2.75 15.08 -15.77
C GLU A 138 1.53 14.35 -15.19
N LYS A 139 0.42 14.28 -15.93
CA LYS A 139 -0.79 13.55 -15.50
C LYS A 139 -0.55 12.05 -15.49
N LEU A 140 0.11 11.55 -16.54
CA LEU A 140 0.55 10.15 -16.63
C LEU A 140 1.42 9.77 -15.43
N ALA A 141 2.47 10.54 -15.17
CA ALA A 141 3.37 10.30 -14.05
C ALA A 141 2.63 10.35 -12.71
N ARG A 142 1.76 11.35 -12.50
CA ARG A 142 0.99 11.47 -11.26
C ARG A 142 0.09 10.27 -11.03
N TYR A 143 -0.62 9.81 -12.07
CA TYR A 143 -1.52 8.66 -11.98
C TYR A 143 -0.80 7.38 -11.56
N CYS A 144 0.32 7.06 -12.23
CA CYS A 144 1.12 5.89 -11.88
C CYS A 144 1.71 6.00 -10.45
N LEU A 145 2.19 7.19 -10.05
CA LEU A 145 2.71 7.39 -8.70
C LEU A 145 1.61 7.27 -7.62
N ASP A 146 0.38 7.70 -7.91
CA ASP A 146 -0.77 7.47 -7.01
C ASP A 146 -1.04 5.97 -6.84
N ASP A 147 -0.97 5.18 -7.92
CA ASP A 147 -1.15 3.72 -7.86
C ASP A 147 -0.05 3.00 -7.08
N VAL A 148 1.20 3.46 -7.19
CA VAL A 148 2.32 2.97 -6.38
C VAL A 148 2.11 3.30 -4.90
N GLU A 149 1.66 4.52 -4.59
CA GLU A 149 1.35 4.94 -3.22
C GLU A 149 0.23 4.10 -2.60
N ILE A 150 -0.87 3.88 -3.34
CA ILE A 150 -1.96 3.02 -2.89
C ILE A 150 -1.47 1.58 -2.67
N THR A 151 -0.69 1.04 -3.62
CA THR A 151 -0.15 -0.33 -3.51
C THR A 151 0.77 -0.46 -2.30
N ARG A 152 1.64 0.53 -2.05
CA ARG A 152 2.50 0.59 -0.87
C ARG A 152 1.66 0.57 0.39
N ASP A 153 0.64 1.42 0.48
CA ASP A 153 -0.17 1.55 1.68
C ASP A 153 -1.00 0.29 1.95
N VAL A 154 -1.50 -0.40 0.92
CA VAL A 154 -2.17 -1.71 1.05
C VAL A 154 -1.19 -2.75 1.57
N TYR A 155 0.03 -2.78 1.02
CA TYR A 155 1.09 -3.66 1.49
C TYR A 155 1.43 -3.40 2.97
N GLU A 156 1.63 -2.14 3.36
CA GLU A 156 1.96 -1.75 4.74
C GLU A 156 0.83 -2.04 5.72
N TYR A 157 -0.40 -1.74 5.33
CA TYR A 157 -1.56 -2.05 6.15
C TYR A 157 -1.66 -3.57 6.38
N GLY A 158 -1.56 -4.36 5.30
CA GLY A 158 -1.58 -5.82 5.40
C GLY A 158 -0.44 -6.35 6.28
N LEU A 159 0.76 -5.79 6.15
CA LEU A 159 1.92 -6.13 6.98
C LEU A 159 1.66 -5.84 8.46
N ASN A 160 1.05 -4.69 8.76
CA ASN A 160 0.81 -4.19 10.12
C ASN A 160 -0.43 -4.82 10.78
N HIS A 161 -1.45 -5.24 10.03
CA HIS A 161 -2.71 -5.76 10.58
C HIS A 161 -2.89 -7.27 10.41
N GLY A 162 -2.11 -7.90 9.53
CA GLY A 162 -2.30 -9.31 9.18
C GLY A 162 -3.49 -9.57 8.26
N VAL A 163 -4.24 -8.53 7.92
CA VAL A 163 -5.41 -8.56 7.03
C VAL A 163 -5.48 -7.31 6.18
N ILE A 164 -6.15 -7.42 5.03
CA ILE A 164 -6.67 -6.30 4.26
C ILE A 164 -8.19 -6.51 4.09
N TYR A 165 -8.90 -5.50 3.62
CA TYR A 165 -10.35 -5.54 3.47
C TYR A 165 -10.78 -5.30 2.03
N TYR A 166 -11.93 -5.86 1.66
CA TYR A 166 -12.59 -5.64 0.39
C TYR A 166 -14.11 -5.63 0.59
N SER A 167 -14.86 -5.11 -0.40
CA SER A 167 -16.31 -5.13 -0.38
C SER A 167 -16.84 -6.42 -1.01
N ASN A 168 -17.63 -7.18 -0.26
CA ASN A 168 -18.33 -8.37 -0.73
C ASN A 168 -19.84 -8.16 -0.55
N ALA A 169 -20.57 -8.01 -1.65
CA ALA A 169 -22.01 -7.72 -1.62
C ALA A 169 -22.39 -6.52 -0.70
N GLY A 170 -21.54 -5.48 -0.67
CA GLY A 170 -21.74 -4.29 0.15
C GLY A 170 -21.26 -4.43 1.61
N GLN A 171 -20.68 -5.58 1.98
CA GLN A 171 -20.12 -5.79 3.32
C GLN A 171 -18.59 -5.76 3.28
N LYS A 172 -17.98 -4.99 4.19
CA LYS A 172 -16.54 -4.98 4.42
C LYS A 172 -16.11 -6.34 4.95
N THR A 173 -15.35 -7.08 4.14
CA THR A 173 -14.88 -8.44 4.42
C THR A 173 -13.37 -8.45 4.53
N ALA A 174 -12.84 -9.13 5.55
CA ALA A 174 -11.40 -9.28 5.73
C ALA A 174 -10.85 -10.45 4.89
N VAL A 175 -9.66 -10.27 4.34
CA VAL A 175 -8.84 -11.34 3.75
C VAL A 175 -7.45 -11.30 4.38
N LYS A 176 -6.90 -12.46 4.69
CA LYS A 176 -5.59 -12.58 5.33
C LYS A 176 -4.50 -12.00 4.45
N ALA A 177 -3.66 -11.13 5.01
CA ALA A 177 -2.43 -10.67 4.39
C ALA A 177 -1.30 -11.66 4.67
N SER A 178 -1.11 -12.64 3.78
CA SER A 178 -0.12 -13.73 3.96
C SER A 178 1.32 -13.26 4.16
N TRP A 179 1.65 -12.02 3.78
CA TRP A 179 2.96 -11.41 3.95
C TRP A 179 3.20 -10.80 5.35
N SER A 180 2.18 -10.73 6.20
CA SER A 180 2.35 -10.31 7.60
C SER A 180 2.99 -11.42 8.42
N THR A 181 4.16 -11.12 8.98
CA THR A 181 4.97 -12.07 9.76
C THR A 181 5.38 -11.53 11.13
N GLY A 182 5.08 -10.27 11.40
CA GLY A 182 5.44 -9.59 12.65
C GLY A 182 4.24 -9.37 13.55
N GLU A 183 4.49 -8.71 14.67
CA GLU A 183 3.45 -8.29 15.59
C GLU A 183 2.53 -7.23 14.96
N THR A 184 1.23 -7.51 15.04
CA THR A 184 0.17 -6.68 14.50
C THR A 184 -0.08 -5.43 15.33
N VAL A 185 -0.75 -4.44 14.73
CA VAL A 185 -1.25 -3.25 15.42
C VAL A 185 -2.15 -3.63 16.58
N GLN A 186 -3.02 -4.62 16.40
CA GLN A 186 -3.89 -5.09 17.46
C GLN A 186 -3.09 -5.64 18.66
N GLU A 187 -2.08 -6.49 18.41
CA GLU A 187 -1.21 -7.03 19.46
C GLU A 187 -0.40 -5.92 20.16
N LYS A 188 0.10 -4.93 19.42
CA LYS A 188 0.79 -3.76 20.00
C LYS A 188 -0.14 -2.94 20.90
N VAL A 189 -1.38 -2.72 20.48
CA VAL A 189 -2.41 -2.03 21.26
C VAL A 189 -2.74 -2.82 22.53
N GLU A 190 -2.91 -4.15 22.43
CA GLU A 190 -3.13 -5.03 23.58
C GLU A 190 -1.98 -4.97 24.58
N ARG A 191 -0.74 -5.04 24.10
CA ARG A 191 0.46 -4.91 24.95
C ARG A 191 0.53 -3.54 25.61
N ALA A 192 0.31 -2.46 24.87
CA ALA A 192 0.37 -1.11 25.41
C ALA A 192 -0.69 -0.87 26.49
N LEU A 193 -1.92 -1.39 26.30
CA LEU A 193 -2.97 -1.34 27.30
C LEU A 193 -2.57 -2.09 28.58
N LYS A 194 -2.04 -3.32 28.44
CA LYS A 194 -1.60 -4.14 29.56
C LYS A 194 -0.45 -3.49 30.35
N ASP A 195 0.48 -2.87 29.65
CA ASP A 195 1.68 -2.27 30.25
C ASP A 195 1.48 -0.80 30.66
N HIS A 196 0.28 -0.26 30.45
CA HIS A 196 -0.08 1.16 30.65
C HIS A 196 0.87 2.12 29.92
N LYS A 197 1.26 1.77 28.68
CA LYS A 197 2.12 2.59 27.83
C LYS A 197 1.32 3.51 26.93
N THR A 198 1.85 4.69 26.65
CA THR A 198 1.30 5.57 25.63
C THR A 198 1.75 5.11 24.24
N LEU A 199 0.91 5.30 23.23
CA LEU A 199 1.23 5.00 21.84
C LEU A 199 1.20 6.25 21.00
N LYS A 200 2.14 6.39 20.07
CA LYS A 200 2.04 7.36 19.00
C LYS A 200 1.54 6.66 17.74
N ILE A 201 0.39 7.08 17.21
CA ILE A 201 -0.29 6.38 16.11
C ILE A 201 -0.46 7.29 14.91
N VAL A 202 -0.27 6.74 13.71
CA VAL A 202 -0.76 7.34 12.47
C VAL A 202 -2.17 6.81 12.26
N TYR A 203 -3.16 7.69 12.34
CA TYR A 203 -4.58 7.37 12.29
C TYR A 203 -5.20 7.84 10.97
N ILE A 204 -5.96 6.96 10.32
CA ILE A 204 -6.63 7.24 9.05
C ILE A 204 -7.94 7.98 9.34
N GLN A 205 -7.99 9.22 8.86
CA GLN A 205 -9.20 10.00 8.76
C GLN A 205 -9.76 9.85 7.34
N GLY A 206 -11.07 9.71 7.22
CA GLY A 206 -11.71 9.57 5.92
C GLY A 206 -13.03 8.83 5.97
N ASP A 207 -13.79 9.06 4.91
CA ASP A 207 -15.08 8.44 4.61
C ASP A 207 -14.89 7.50 3.41
N GLU A 208 -15.30 6.24 3.58
CA GLU A 208 -15.21 5.21 2.53
C GLU A 208 -15.97 5.63 1.26
N SER A 209 -17.03 6.41 1.41
CA SER A 209 -17.88 6.87 0.32
C SER A 209 -17.21 7.93 -0.55
N THR A 210 -16.40 8.83 0.03
CA THR A 210 -15.72 9.88 -0.72
C THR A 210 -14.41 9.38 -1.30
N GLY A 211 -13.64 8.60 -0.54
CA GLY A 211 -12.26 8.25 -0.89
C GLY A 211 -11.24 9.33 -0.51
N ASP A 212 -11.70 10.40 0.15
CA ASP A 212 -10.86 11.49 0.66
C ASP A 212 -10.23 11.05 1.97
N ARG A 213 -9.05 10.43 1.84
CA ARG A 213 -8.24 9.97 2.97
C ARG A 213 -7.25 11.04 3.38
N SER A 214 -7.14 11.29 4.68
CA SER A 214 -5.98 11.94 5.29
C SER A 214 -5.46 11.10 6.46
N THR A 215 -4.28 11.45 6.96
CA THR A 215 -3.75 10.82 8.16
C THR A 215 -3.40 11.88 9.20
N GLU A 216 -3.64 11.56 10.45
CA GLU A 216 -3.28 12.39 11.60
C GLU A 216 -2.39 11.60 12.56
N LEU A 217 -1.51 12.32 13.24
CA LEU A 217 -0.57 11.74 14.18
C LEU A 217 -1.04 12.05 15.61
N TYR A 218 -1.40 11.02 16.36
CA TYR A 218 -1.87 11.18 17.74
C TYR A 218 -0.93 10.51 18.72
N THR A 219 -0.74 11.13 19.89
CA THR A 219 -0.30 10.40 21.09
C THR A 219 -1.53 10.03 21.91
N ILE A 220 -1.71 8.73 22.14
CA ILE A 220 -2.89 8.17 22.79
C ILE A 220 -2.53 7.42 24.07
N ASN A 221 -3.41 7.55 25.06
CA ASN A 221 -3.48 6.71 26.24
C ASN A 221 -4.73 5.84 26.12
N ILE A 222 -4.54 4.52 26.11
CA ILE A 222 -5.67 3.59 25.98
C ILE A 222 -6.31 3.40 27.35
N LEU A 223 -7.58 3.76 27.48
CA LEU A 223 -8.34 3.65 28.73
C LEU A 223 -9.01 2.27 28.82
N GLU A 224 -9.69 1.87 27.74
CA GLU A 224 -10.37 0.59 27.63
C GLU A 224 -10.45 0.16 26.17
N ARG A 225 -10.70 -1.14 25.97
CA ARG A 225 -10.91 -1.73 24.66
C ARG A 225 -12.16 -2.60 24.67
N SER A 226 -12.96 -2.47 23.61
CA SER A 226 -14.10 -3.35 23.32
C SER A 226 -14.09 -3.75 21.85
N GLY A 227 -13.66 -4.99 21.58
CA GLY A 227 -13.49 -5.49 20.21
C GLY A 227 -12.45 -4.68 19.44
N MET A 228 -12.86 -4.08 18.31
CA MET A 228 -12.00 -3.19 17.50
C MET A 228 -12.03 -1.73 17.97
N ASN A 229 -12.87 -1.38 18.96
CA ASN A 229 -12.99 -0.02 19.46
C ASN A 229 -12.07 0.20 20.67
N LEU A 230 -11.43 1.37 20.70
CA LEU A 230 -10.66 1.88 21.82
C LEU A 230 -11.33 3.15 22.35
N ASN A 231 -11.43 3.25 23.66
CA ASN A 231 -11.65 4.53 24.32
C ASN A 231 -10.28 5.05 24.74
N VAL A 232 -9.91 6.24 24.26
CA VAL A 232 -8.57 6.79 24.43
C VAL A 232 -8.62 8.22 24.91
N TYR A 233 -7.61 8.63 25.67
CA TYR A 233 -7.29 10.05 25.82
C TYR A 233 -6.23 10.43 24.78
N ILE A 234 -6.49 11.47 24.00
CA ILE A 234 -5.52 12.02 23.04
C ILE A 234 -4.89 13.25 23.70
N GLU A 235 -3.56 13.34 23.77
CA GLU A 235 -2.87 14.39 24.56
C GLU A 235 -3.26 15.83 24.20
N GLU A 236 -3.66 16.09 22.96
CA GLU A 236 -4.08 17.42 22.46
C GLU A 236 -5.58 17.70 22.62
N LYS A 237 -6.36 16.76 23.18
CA LYS A 237 -7.81 16.85 23.33
C LYS A 237 -8.20 16.85 24.80
N SER A 238 -9.27 17.56 25.13
CA SER A 238 -9.75 17.73 26.50
C SER A 238 -10.59 16.56 27.02
N GLU A 239 -11.18 15.77 26.12
CA GLU A 239 -12.12 14.69 26.46
C GLU A 239 -11.69 13.35 25.83
N PRO A 240 -12.01 12.22 26.48
CA PRO A 240 -11.83 10.90 25.89
C PRO A 240 -12.59 10.76 24.57
N MET A 241 -12.00 10.02 23.64
CA MET A 241 -12.55 9.77 22.31
C MET A 241 -12.60 8.29 22.01
N GLN A 242 -13.62 7.88 21.26
CA GLN A 242 -13.68 6.55 20.69
C GLN A 242 -12.97 6.54 19.32
N ILE A 243 -12.02 5.63 19.16
CA ILE A 243 -11.33 5.38 17.89
C ILE A 243 -11.37 3.88 17.55
N SER A 244 -11.11 3.54 16.29
CA SER A 244 -11.09 2.13 15.85
C SER A 244 -9.68 1.66 15.52
N ILE A 245 -9.32 0.45 15.96
CA ILE A 245 -8.02 -0.17 15.71
C ILE A 245 -7.79 -0.33 14.20
N ASP A 246 -8.81 -0.67 13.42
CA ASP A 246 -8.69 -0.87 11.97
C ASP A 246 -8.33 0.42 11.20
N ARG A 247 -8.46 1.59 11.84
CA ARG A 247 -8.04 2.89 11.31
C ARG A 247 -6.63 3.31 11.73
N ILE A 248 -5.96 2.54 12.59
CA ILE A 248 -4.56 2.82 12.96
C ILE A 248 -3.65 2.28 11.86
N PHE A 249 -3.13 3.15 10.99
CA PHE A 249 -2.23 2.76 9.90
C PHE A 249 -0.87 2.26 10.42
N LYS A 250 -0.33 2.95 11.42
CA LYS A 250 0.99 2.67 11.99
C LYS A 250 1.02 2.98 13.48
N VAL A 251 1.77 2.17 14.23
CA VAL A 251 2.05 2.37 15.65
C VAL A 251 3.54 2.63 15.83
N HIS A 252 3.87 3.69 16.56
CA HIS A 252 5.17 3.99 17.11
C HIS A 252 5.09 3.81 18.62
N GLU A 253 5.81 2.83 19.14
CA GLU A 253 5.87 2.62 20.58
C GLU A 253 6.58 3.78 21.27
N THR A 254 6.15 4.05 22.50
CA THR A 254 6.82 5.00 23.38
C THR A 254 7.29 4.27 24.64
N ASP A 255 8.30 4.84 25.29
CA ASP A 255 8.74 4.39 26.62
C ASP A 255 7.93 5.06 27.76
N ASN A 256 7.03 5.98 27.41
CA ASN A 256 6.23 6.72 28.37
C ASN A 256 5.12 5.82 28.93
N LYS A 257 4.97 5.86 30.25
CA LYS A 257 3.85 5.21 30.95
C LYS A 257 2.81 6.25 31.30
N PHE A 258 1.55 5.90 31.07
CA PHE A 258 0.43 6.66 31.60
C PHE A 258 0.17 6.21 33.03
N ALA A 259 0.32 7.11 34.00
CA ALA A 259 -0.13 6.85 35.34
C ALA A 259 -1.67 6.83 35.30
N HIS A 260 -2.26 5.65 35.38
CA HIS A 260 -3.69 5.54 35.64
C HIS A 260 -3.91 6.27 36.98
N GLN A 261 -4.49 7.47 36.95
CA GLN A 261 -5.20 7.96 38.12
C GLN A 261 -6.37 6.99 38.25
N GLY A 262 -6.14 5.90 38.98
CA GLY A 262 -7.24 5.15 39.57
C GLY A 262 -8.09 6.19 40.28
N ALA A 263 -9.39 6.18 40.02
CA ALA A 263 -10.35 7.07 40.63
C ALA A 263 -10.02 7.22 42.12
N LEU A 264 -9.39 8.34 42.48
CA LEU A 264 -9.52 8.90 43.80
C LEU A 264 -10.87 9.58 43.72
N PHE A 265 -11.86 8.89 44.30
CA PHE A 265 -13.24 9.29 44.56
C PHE A 265 -14.27 9.03 43.44
#